data_AF-A0A2J5I7B0-F1
#
_entry.id   AF-A0A2J5I7B0-F1
#
_cell.length_a   1.000
_cell.length_b   1.000
_cell.length_c   1.000
_cell.angle_alpha   90.00
_cell.angle_beta   90.00
_cell.angle_gamma   90.00
#
_symmetry.space_group_name_H-M   'P 1'
#
loop_
_entity.id
_entity.type
_entity.pdbx_description
1 polymer ?
#
loop_
_entity_poly.entity_id
_entity_poly.type
_entity_poly.pdbx_seq_one_letter_code
_entity_poly.pdbx_strand_id
1 'polypeptide(L)' 'MGLGTALHKAAELGKVDVDNFLVNEGANKGVKDANGRTPIDCARMLNQWRVIEALGE' A
#
# COMPACT_ATOMS: atom_id res chain seq x y z
N MET A 1 -2.07 14.37 10.87
CA MET A 1 -2.42 14.26 9.44
C MET A 1 -1.40 13.33 8.82
N GLY A 2 -1.74 12.06 8.63
CA GLY A 2 -0.82 11.08 8.04
C GLY A 2 -0.65 11.38 6.56
N LEU A 3 0.58 11.59 6.11
CA LEU A 3 0.97 11.85 4.72
C LEU A 3 0.93 10.54 3.89
N GLY A 4 -0.20 9.84 4.00
CA GLY A 4 -0.36 8.52 3.44
C GLY A 4 -0.75 8.65 1.99
N THR A 5 0.12 8.20 1.10
CA THR A 5 -0.13 8.12 -0.35
C THR A 5 -1.36 7.27 -0.65
N ALA A 6 -1.89 7.38 -1.87
CA ALA A 6 -2.99 6.54 -2.33
C ALA A 6 -2.73 5.03 -2.11
N LEU A 7 -1.47 4.59 -2.30
CA LEU A 7 -1.06 3.20 -2.00
C LEU A 7 -1.24 2.82 -0.53
N HIS A 8 -0.93 3.73 0.40
CA HIS A 8 -1.13 3.45 1.83
C HIS A 8 -2.61 3.21 2.13
N LYS A 9 -3.51 4.01 1.54
CA LYS A 9 -4.96 3.82 1.70
C LYS A 9 -5.45 2.55 1.01
N ALA A 10 -4.97 2.24 -0.18
CA ALA A 10 -5.31 0.99 -0.88
C ALA A 10 -4.89 -0.24 -0.05
N ALA A 11 -3.67 -0.21 0.50
CA ALA A 11 -3.14 -1.21 1.41
C ALA A 11 -3.91 -1.30 2.73
N GLU A 12 -4.33 -0.16 3.30
CA GLU A 12 -5.13 -0.10 4.53
C GLU A 12 -6.53 -0.73 4.32
N LEU A 13 -7.13 -0.48 3.16
CA LEU A 13 -8.46 -0.92 2.79
C LEU A 13 -8.50 -2.32 2.16
N GLY A 14 -7.35 -2.96 1.91
CA GLY A 14 -7.29 -4.26 1.25
C GLY A 14 -7.70 -4.24 -0.24
N LYS A 15 -7.61 -3.07 -0.88
CA LYS A 15 -8.08 -2.84 -2.25
C LYS A 15 -7.01 -3.23 -3.26
N VAL A 16 -6.90 -4.52 -3.53
CA VAL A 16 -5.94 -5.09 -4.49
C VAL A 16 -6.10 -4.48 -5.89
N ASP A 17 -7.32 -4.28 -6.36
CA ASP A 17 -7.58 -3.69 -7.67
C ASP A 17 -7.03 -2.26 -7.78
N VAL A 18 -7.18 -1.48 -6.70
CA VAL A 18 -6.69 -0.10 -6.62
C VAL A 18 -5.18 -0.09 -6.48
N ASP A 19 -4.63 -0.99 -5.66
CA ASP A 19 -3.19 -1.14 -5.47
C ASP A 19 -2.50 -1.50 -6.80
N ASN A 20 -3.04 -2.49 -7.53
CA ASN A 20 -2.53 -2.90 -8.83
C ASN A 20 -2.67 -1.80 -9.88
N PHE A 21 -3.78 -1.06 -9.89
CA PHE A 21 -3.96 0.11 -10.75
C PHE A 21 -2.90 1.19 -10.48
N LEU A 22 -2.66 1.51 -9.20
CA LEU A 22 -1.66 2.48 -8.79
C LEU A 22 -0.25 2.02 -9.15
N VAL A 23 0.11 0.77 -8.88
CA VAL A 23 1.41 0.18 -9.24
C VAL A 23 1.62 0.24 -10.75
N ASN A 24 0.59 -0.07 -11.54
CA ASN A 24 0.62 0.02 -13.00
C ASN A 24 0.74 1.46 -13.51
N GLU A 25 0.19 2.45 -12.80
CA GLU A 25 0.44 3.88 -13.06
C GLU A 25 1.85 4.35 -12.64
N GLY A 26 2.70 3.46 -12.12
CA GLY A 26 4.06 3.79 -11.69
C GLY A 26 4.12 4.34 -10.25
N ALA A 27 3.10 4.08 -9.44
CA ALA A 27 3.11 4.49 -8.05
C ALA A 27 4.22 3.79 -7.26
N ASN A 28 4.88 4.57 -6.40
CA ASN A 28 6.11 4.15 -5.77
C ASN A 28 5.81 3.31 -4.51
N LYS A 29 5.95 1.98 -4.59
CA LYS A 29 5.71 1.04 -3.48
C LYS A 29 6.66 1.18 -2.29
N GLY A 30 7.80 1.85 -2.47
CA GLY A 30 8.77 2.14 -1.42
C GLY A 30 8.52 3.43 -0.63
N VAL A 31 7.45 4.17 -0.92
CA VAL A 31 7.17 5.44 -0.25
C VAL A 31 6.77 5.20 1.21
N LYS A 32 7.27 6.05 2.11
CA LYS A 32 6.97 5.95 3.55
C LYS A 32 5.97 7.03 3.95
N ASP A 33 4.94 6.65 4.69
CA ASP A 33 4.01 7.58 5.33
C ASP A 33 4.73 8.39 6.44
N ALA A 34 4.05 9.37 7.03
CA ALA A 34 4.52 10.17 8.17
C ALA A 34 5.05 9.33 9.36
N ASN A 35 4.57 8.09 9.49
CA ASN A 35 5.02 7.15 10.52
C ASN A 35 6.23 6.30 10.12
N GLY A 36 6.85 6.56 8.96
CA GLY A 36 7.98 5.77 8.45
C GLY A 36 7.60 4.37 7.92
N ARG A 37 6.29 4.11 7.78
CA ARG A 37 5.74 2.83 7.30
C ARG A 37 5.59 2.87 5.80
N THR A 38 5.86 1.75 5.13
CA THR A 38 5.52 1.58 3.71
C THR A 38 4.06 1.16 3.54
N PRO A 39 3.48 1.24 2.33
CA PRO A 39 2.16 0.67 2.07
C PRO A 39 2.09 -0.82 2.43
N ILE A 40 3.16 -1.58 2.19
CA ILE A 40 3.22 -3.00 2.57
C ILE A 40 3.18 -3.19 4.10
N ASP A 41 3.78 -2.28 4.87
CA ASP A 41 3.72 -2.33 6.33
C ASP A 41 2.29 -2.07 6.83
N CYS A 42 1.57 -1.13 6.20
CA CYS A 42 0.13 -0.93 6.48
C CYS A 42 -0.70 -2.16 6.15
N ALA A 43 -0.48 -2.78 4.99
CA ALA A 43 -1.15 -4.02 4.61
C ALA A 43 -0.86 -5.16 5.60
N ARG A 44 0.40 -5.31 6.04
CA ARG A 44 0.81 -6.27 7.08
C ARG A 44 0.10 -6.05 8.40
N MET A 45 0.06 -4.81 8.88
CA MET A 45 -0.61 -4.47 10.15
C MET A 45 -2.09 -4.80 10.15
N LEU A 46 -2.74 -4.69 9.00
CA LEU A 46 -4.18 -4.90 8.83
C LEU A 46 -4.50 -6.26 8.23
N ASN A 47 -3.50 -7.14 8.18
CA ASN A 47 -3.62 -8.53 7.71
C ASN A 47 -4.18 -8.64 6.28
N GLN A 48 -3.89 -7.65 5.43
CA GLN A 48 -4.31 -7.55 4.03
C GLN A 48 -3.39 -8.38 3.13
N TRP A 49 -3.38 -9.69 3.34
CA TRP A 49 -2.51 -10.65 2.66
C TRP A 49 -2.54 -10.55 1.13
N ARG A 50 -3.71 -10.30 0.53
CA ARG A 50 -3.82 -10.14 -0.94
C ARG A 50 -3.08 -8.91 -1.46
N VAL A 51 -3.01 -7.83 -0.69
CA VAL A 51 -2.25 -6.63 -1.09
C VAL A 51 -0.76 -6.84 -0.86
N ILE A 52 -0.37 -7.55 0.20
CA ILE A 52 1.03 -7.93 0.43
C ILE A 52 1.56 -8.78 -0.72
N GLU A 53 0.75 -9.73 -1.20
CA GLU A 53 1.08 -10.55 -2.37
C GLU A 53 1.24 -9.69 -3.63
N ALA A 54 0.27 -8.79 -3.90
CA ALA A 54 0.33 -7.89 -5.05
C ALA A 54 1.51 -6.90 -5.04
N LEU A 55 1.94 -6.42 -3.87
CA LEU A 55 3.08 -5.50 -3.72
C LEU A 55 4.43 -6.22 -3.64
N GLY A 56 4.42 -7.50 -3.23
CA GLY A 56 5.58 -8.33 -2.95
C GLY A 56 6.21 -9.01 -4.17
N GLU A 57 5.47 -9.12 -5.29
CA GLU A 57 6.03 -9.38 -6.63
C GLU A 57 6.74 -8.14 -7.21
#